data_AF-A0A9P4T9M1-F1
#
_entry.id   AF-A0A9P4T9M1-F1
#
_cell.length_a   1.000
_cell.length_b   1.000
_cell.length_c   1.000
_cell.angle_alpha   90.00
_cell.angle_beta   90.00
_cell.angle_gamma   90.00
#
_symmetry.space_group_name_H-M   'P 1'
#
loop_
_entity.id
_entity.type
_entity.pdbx_description
1 polymer ?
#
loop_
_entity_poly.entity_id
_entity_poly.type
_entity_poly.pdbx_seq_one_letter_code
_entity_poly.pdbx_strand_id
1 'polypeptide(L)'
;MPGRGAYQKQIAAIVAAATVEKLTIDDILPAEVRDHFKESSDLKRAQEQIAELQCRETALQGEIMELKTDLESKRRKIANLPADHLTRQTELQQAIRQIEREKQISKNLAERLERYQQQLKDNIGKQHADVTAAGKLEDLQSEIEQQQAVITKLMGDNRETIAMFEKSQEADKNQLERKCNQLAKKDSQLAEKDALVDQLHQQIEDAHDVISTLEELDPLALEEQNVSLMSKNQSLTEDNKALQEQYNIVKEQLGEVLAIPYGTSHGFDRKARLFSAVVAETKMLNRFFVNGFQVLDALSCSFFAKEGEIPSRLEIENYLDGAQEALGDYADVKKAVRIVPDRTGEYDPDQVALCKELDSMAISAADAMESLEMLHVGFWVWLDRMSDDPKMLSGLNWVLCDEGRLRAPDVRRRLNEA
;
A
#
# COMPACT_ATOMS: atom_id res chain seq x y z
N MET A 1 -3.11 -139.61 111.61
CA MET A 1 -4.06 -138.48 111.46
C MET A 1 -4.89 -138.72 110.20
N PRO A 2 -6.18 -139.07 110.28
CA PRO A 2 -7.03 -139.24 109.11
C PRO A 2 -7.21 -137.90 108.38
N GLY A 3 -7.09 -137.88 107.05
CA GLY A 3 -7.07 -136.65 106.24
C GLY A 3 -8.45 -135.99 106.06
N ARG A 4 -8.46 -134.66 105.82
CA ARG A 4 -9.64 -133.78 105.66
C ARG A 4 -10.80 -134.34 104.80
N GLY A 5 -10.49 -135.14 103.78
CA GLY A 5 -11.52 -135.78 102.93
C GLY A 5 -12.36 -136.85 103.65
N ALA A 6 -11.81 -137.52 104.67
CA ALA A 6 -12.56 -138.48 105.50
C ALA A 6 -13.55 -137.78 106.43
N TYR A 7 -13.15 -136.64 107.01
CA TYR A 7 -14.03 -135.80 107.84
C TYR A 7 -15.16 -135.16 107.01
N GLN A 8 -14.87 -134.67 105.80
CA GLN A 8 -15.92 -134.15 104.90
C GLN A 8 -16.94 -135.22 104.50
N LYS A 9 -16.51 -136.47 104.26
CA LYS A 9 -17.42 -137.59 103.99
C LYS A 9 -18.27 -137.97 105.20
N GLN A 10 -17.71 -137.96 106.42
CA GLN A 10 -18.48 -138.20 107.64
C GLN A 10 -19.50 -137.10 107.92
N ILE A 11 -19.13 -135.83 107.77
CA ILE A 11 -20.04 -134.71 107.96
C ILE A 11 -21.15 -134.73 106.90
N ALA A 12 -20.81 -135.01 105.64
CA ALA A 12 -21.82 -135.18 104.58
C ALA A 12 -22.77 -136.35 104.86
N ALA A 13 -22.29 -137.45 105.45
CA ALA A 13 -23.14 -138.59 105.84
C ALA A 13 -24.07 -138.26 107.03
N ILE A 14 -23.60 -137.48 108.01
CA ILE A 14 -24.42 -137.01 109.15
C ILE A 14 -25.48 -136.00 108.68
N VAL A 15 -25.11 -135.05 107.82
CA VAL A 15 -26.05 -134.08 107.24
C VAL A 15 -27.08 -134.78 106.37
N ALA A 16 -26.67 -135.77 105.58
CA ALA A 16 -27.59 -136.58 104.76
C ALA A 16 -28.57 -137.41 105.63
N ALA A 17 -28.11 -138.02 106.73
CA ALA A 17 -28.95 -138.76 107.65
C ALA A 17 -29.97 -137.86 108.36
N ALA A 18 -29.56 -136.65 108.77
CA ALA A 18 -30.44 -135.71 109.44
C ALA A 18 -31.45 -135.02 108.50
N THR A 19 -31.12 -134.84 107.21
CA THR A 19 -32.11 -134.42 106.20
C THR A 19 -33.21 -135.46 105.94
N VAL A 20 -32.96 -136.75 106.19
CA VAL A 20 -33.98 -137.81 106.13
C VAL A 20 -34.96 -137.73 107.31
N GLU A 21 -34.54 -137.18 108.45
CA GLU A 21 -35.38 -136.92 109.63
C GLU A 21 -36.03 -135.52 109.66
N LYS A 22 -35.88 -134.74 108.58
CA LYS A 22 -36.39 -133.35 108.43
C LYS A 22 -35.85 -132.35 109.47
N LEU A 23 -34.66 -132.58 110.01
CA LEU A 23 -33.99 -131.64 110.91
C LEU A 23 -33.25 -130.57 110.10
N THR A 24 -33.34 -129.30 110.51
CA THR A 24 -32.61 -128.21 109.85
C THR A 24 -31.14 -128.23 110.27
N ILE A 25 -30.23 -127.63 109.48
CA ILE A 25 -28.78 -127.54 109.82
C ILE A 25 -28.56 -126.94 111.22
N ASP A 26 -29.46 -126.07 111.64
CA ASP A 26 -29.50 -125.52 112.98
C ASP A 26 -29.70 -126.63 114.04
N ASP A 27 -30.60 -127.58 113.86
CA ASP A 27 -30.97 -128.60 114.87
C ASP A 27 -29.91 -129.69 115.09
N ILE A 28 -28.95 -129.82 114.18
CA ILE A 28 -27.97 -130.93 114.14
C ILE A 28 -26.59 -130.45 114.62
N LEU A 29 -26.34 -129.15 114.57
CA LEU A 29 -25.07 -128.57 114.98
C LEU A 29 -25.11 -128.17 116.46
N PRO A 30 -24.11 -128.60 117.26
CA PRO A 30 -23.92 -128.09 118.63
C PRO A 30 -23.89 -126.56 118.63
N ALA A 31 -24.46 -125.92 119.65
CA ALA A 31 -24.62 -124.47 119.74
C ALA A 31 -23.30 -123.72 119.49
N GLU A 32 -22.19 -124.29 119.96
CA GLU A 32 -20.83 -123.76 119.80
C GLU A 32 -20.36 -123.69 118.34
N VAL A 33 -20.84 -124.59 117.48
CA VAL A 33 -20.48 -124.63 116.05
C VAL A 33 -21.32 -123.64 115.24
N ARG A 34 -22.55 -123.37 115.68
CA ARG A 34 -23.46 -122.41 115.04
C ARG A 34 -22.97 -120.96 115.21
N ASP A 35 -22.43 -120.63 116.38
CA ASP A 35 -21.82 -119.32 116.63
C ASP A 35 -20.57 -119.10 115.77
N HIS A 36 -19.74 -120.12 115.56
CA HIS A 36 -18.60 -120.04 114.63
C HIS A 36 -18.99 -119.83 113.16
N PHE A 37 -20.12 -120.39 112.69
CA PHE A 37 -20.61 -120.11 111.33
C PHE A 37 -21.13 -118.67 111.18
N LYS A 38 -21.78 -118.13 112.22
CA LYS A 38 -22.18 -116.71 112.24
C LYS A 38 -20.96 -115.80 112.23
N GLU A 39 -19.97 -116.07 113.09
CA GLU A 39 -18.68 -115.37 113.11
C GLU A 39 -17.98 -115.42 111.73
N SER A 40 -17.99 -116.57 111.05
CA SER A 40 -17.41 -116.69 109.70
C SER A 40 -18.18 -115.89 108.65
N SER A 41 -19.52 -115.79 108.77
CA SER A 41 -20.35 -114.99 107.86
C SER A 41 -20.18 -113.49 108.09
N ASP A 42 -20.05 -113.07 109.36
CA ASP A 42 -19.81 -111.68 109.74
C ASP A 42 -18.37 -111.26 109.39
N LEU A 43 -17.39 -112.15 109.52
CA LEU A 43 -16.02 -111.93 109.05
C LEU A 43 -15.97 -111.74 107.53
N LYS A 44 -16.74 -112.53 106.77
CA LYS A 44 -16.85 -112.37 105.31
C LYS A 44 -17.49 -111.03 104.94
N ARG A 45 -18.58 -110.65 105.61
CA ARG A 45 -19.23 -109.34 105.43
C ARG A 45 -18.27 -108.19 105.76
N ALA A 46 -17.49 -108.31 106.83
CA ALA A 46 -16.48 -107.32 107.20
C ALA A 46 -15.36 -107.24 106.15
N GLN A 47 -14.92 -108.37 105.59
CA GLN A 47 -13.94 -108.39 104.48
C GLN A 47 -14.47 -107.72 103.21
N GLU A 48 -15.73 -107.96 102.84
CA GLU A 48 -16.39 -107.31 101.71
C GLU A 48 -16.49 -105.79 101.92
N GLN A 49 -16.85 -105.35 103.14
CA GLN A 49 -16.86 -103.93 103.50
C GLN A 49 -15.46 -103.29 103.45
N ILE A 50 -14.42 -104.01 103.92
CA ILE A 50 -13.04 -103.53 103.84
C ILE A 50 -12.62 -103.38 102.37
N ALA A 51 -12.94 -104.34 101.51
CA ALA A 51 -12.63 -104.27 100.09
C ALA A 51 -13.35 -103.10 99.39
N GLU A 52 -14.63 -102.86 99.71
CA GLU A 52 -15.39 -101.72 99.21
C GLU A 52 -14.79 -100.39 99.68
N LEU A 53 -14.43 -100.29 100.97
CA LEU A 53 -13.77 -99.11 101.54
C LEU A 53 -12.40 -98.86 100.90
N GLN A 54 -11.61 -99.90 100.65
CA GLN A 54 -10.33 -99.80 99.94
C GLN A 54 -10.52 -99.33 98.49
N CYS A 55 -11.51 -99.88 97.78
CA CYS A 55 -11.84 -99.43 96.42
C CYS A 55 -12.24 -97.96 96.41
N ARG A 56 -13.09 -97.53 97.35
CA ARG A 56 -13.50 -96.13 97.50
C ARG A 56 -12.33 -95.23 97.88
N GLU A 57 -11.44 -95.69 98.75
CA GLU A 57 -10.24 -94.95 99.15
C GLU A 57 -9.32 -94.73 97.95
N THR A 58 -9.07 -95.76 97.13
CA THR A 58 -8.24 -95.61 95.92
C THR A 58 -8.88 -94.68 94.89
N ALA A 59 -10.20 -94.75 94.70
CA ALA A 59 -10.93 -93.83 93.82
C ALA A 59 -10.83 -92.37 94.29
N LEU A 60 -11.05 -92.13 95.60
CA LEU A 60 -10.91 -90.81 96.20
C LEU A 60 -9.48 -90.29 96.13
N GLN A 61 -8.47 -91.15 96.31
CA GLN A 61 -7.06 -90.78 96.11
C GLN A 61 -6.78 -90.34 94.66
N GLY A 62 -7.37 -91.03 93.68
CA GLY A 62 -7.32 -90.66 92.27
C GLY A 62 -7.95 -89.28 92.01
N GLU A 63 -9.18 -89.05 92.47
CA GLU A 63 -9.87 -87.75 92.35
C GLU A 63 -9.08 -86.62 93.03
N ILE A 64 -8.50 -86.88 94.20
CA ILE A 64 -7.64 -85.91 94.90
C ILE A 64 -6.41 -85.57 94.07
N MET A 65 -5.79 -86.54 93.39
CA MET A 65 -4.66 -86.28 92.50
C MET A 65 -5.09 -85.44 91.29
N GLU A 66 -6.19 -85.78 90.62
CA GLU A 66 -6.71 -85.00 89.49
C GLU A 66 -7.02 -83.56 89.89
N LEU A 67 -7.75 -83.36 90.99
CA LEU A 67 -8.07 -82.03 91.52
C LEU A 67 -6.80 -81.26 91.87
N LYS A 68 -5.78 -81.90 92.44
CA LYS A 68 -4.48 -81.25 92.69
C LYS A 68 -3.81 -80.81 91.39
N THR A 69 -3.81 -81.64 90.35
CA THR A 69 -3.21 -81.26 89.05
C THR A 69 -3.96 -80.11 88.37
N ASP A 70 -5.30 -80.10 88.42
CA ASP A 70 -6.10 -79.01 87.85
C ASP A 70 -5.91 -77.70 88.65
N LEU A 71 -5.81 -77.80 89.97
CA LEU A 71 -5.54 -76.66 90.84
C LEU A 71 -4.16 -76.07 90.56
N GLU A 72 -3.13 -76.90 90.38
CA GLU A 72 -1.80 -76.44 89.96
C GLU A 72 -1.80 -75.79 88.57
N SER A 73 -2.51 -76.39 87.61
CA SER A 73 -2.69 -75.82 86.27
C SER A 73 -3.34 -74.44 86.31
N LYS A 74 -4.43 -74.29 87.07
CA LYS A 74 -5.12 -73.01 87.30
C LYS A 74 -4.23 -72.01 88.02
N ARG A 75 -3.46 -72.43 89.04
CA ARG A 75 -2.49 -71.57 89.73
C ARG A 75 -1.42 -71.05 88.79
N ARG A 76 -0.89 -71.86 87.87
CA ARG A 76 0.07 -71.40 86.85
C ARG A 76 -0.55 -70.37 85.90
N LYS A 77 -1.79 -70.59 85.45
CA LYS A 77 -2.51 -69.61 84.62
C LYS A 77 -2.74 -68.28 85.35
N ILE A 78 -3.11 -68.34 86.63
CA ILE A 78 -3.26 -67.14 87.49
C ILE A 78 -1.91 -66.44 87.70
N ALA A 79 -0.82 -67.19 87.88
CA ALA A 79 0.51 -66.63 88.04
C ALA A 79 1.06 -65.97 86.76
N ASN A 80 0.64 -66.43 85.58
CA ASN A 80 1.07 -65.88 84.29
C ASN A 80 0.25 -64.66 83.83
N LEU A 81 -1.01 -64.54 84.27
CA LEU A 81 -1.89 -63.40 83.96
C LEU A 81 -1.24 -62.01 84.19
N PRO A 82 -0.49 -61.77 85.29
CA PRO A 82 0.26 -60.52 85.50
C PRO A 82 1.31 -60.25 84.42
N ALA A 83 2.02 -61.27 83.95
CA ALA A 83 3.03 -61.14 82.89
C ALA A 83 2.39 -60.84 81.52
N ASP A 84 1.27 -61.52 81.20
CA ASP A 84 0.51 -61.26 79.98
C ASP A 84 -0.08 -59.84 79.97
N HIS A 85 -0.58 -59.37 81.12
CA HIS A 85 -1.08 -58.01 81.29
C HIS A 85 0.03 -56.97 81.10
N LEU A 86 1.21 -57.19 81.70
CA LEU A 86 2.37 -56.33 81.52
C LEU A 86 2.78 -56.24 80.04
N THR A 87 2.78 -57.37 79.34
CA THR A 87 3.11 -57.45 77.91
C THR A 87 2.10 -56.68 77.05
N ARG A 88 0.80 -56.84 77.30
CA ARG A 88 -0.23 -56.02 76.63
C ARG A 88 -0.09 -54.53 76.94
N GLN A 89 0.29 -54.18 78.16
CA GLN A 89 0.49 -52.79 78.54
C GLN A 89 1.67 -52.16 77.78
N THR A 90 2.77 -52.89 77.59
CA THR A 90 3.92 -52.40 76.81
C THR A 90 3.59 -52.31 75.32
N GLU A 91 2.87 -53.28 74.76
CA GLU A 91 2.35 -53.24 73.38
C GLU A 91 1.43 -52.04 73.15
N LEU A 92 0.49 -51.78 74.07
CA LEU A 92 -0.40 -50.63 74.00
C LEU A 92 0.38 -49.31 74.04
N GLN A 93 1.37 -49.21 74.93
CA GLN A 93 2.23 -48.02 74.98
C GLN A 93 3.05 -47.82 73.70
N GLN A 94 3.55 -48.90 73.10
CA GLN A 94 4.25 -48.85 71.81
C GLN A 94 3.31 -48.40 70.69
N ALA A 95 2.09 -48.94 70.64
CA ALA A 95 1.07 -48.54 69.66
C ALA A 95 0.68 -47.06 69.81
N ILE A 96 0.51 -46.55 71.04
CA ILE A 96 0.23 -45.13 71.29
C ILE A 96 1.39 -44.27 70.76
N ARG A 97 2.65 -44.61 71.06
CA ARG A 97 3.82 -43.89 70.55
C ARG A 97 3.91 -43.94 69.03
N GLN A 98 3.53 -45.05 68.41
CA GLN A 98 3.47 -45.19 66.95
C GLN A 98 2.44 -44.21 66.36
N ILE A 99 1.23 -44.19 66.91
CA ILE A 99 0.14 -43.28 66.49
C ILE A 99 0.58 -41.81 66.64
N GLU A 100 1.22 -41.45 67.76
CA GLU A 100 1.71 -40.09 68.00
C GLU A 100 2.73 -39.66 66.93
N ARG A 101 3.69 -40.55 66.59
CA ARG A 101 4.67 -40.30 65.54
C ARG A 101 4.02 -40.12 64.17
N GLU A 102 3.09 -40.99 63.81
CA GLU A 102 2.37 -40.90 62.54
C GLU A 102 1.53 -39.63 62.43
N LYS A 103 0.86 -39.22 63.52
CA LYS A 103 0.17 -37.92 63.58
C LYS A 103 1.12 -36.75 63.33
N GLN A 104 2.30 -36.75 63.95
CA GLN A 104 3.28 -35.68 63.73
C GLN A 104 3.80 -35.66 62.29
N ILE A 105 4.07 -36.84 61.71
CA ILE A 105 4.48 -36.96 60.30
C ILE A 105 3.37 -36.43 59.39
N SER A 106 2.13 -36.86 59.61
CA SER A 106 0.98 -36.42 58.81
C SER A 106 0.79 -34.90 58.88
N LYS A 107 0.95 -34.29 60.07
CA LYS A 107 0.88 -32.84 60.24
C LYS A 107 1.98 -32.12 59.46
N ASN A 108 3.24 -32.57 59.60
CA ASN A 108 4.38 -32.00 58.88
C ASN A 108 4.22 -32.12 57.36
N LEU A 109 3.66 -33.24 56.87
CA LEU A 109 3.38 -33.44 55.45
C LEU A 109 2.27 -32.51 54.96
N ALA A 110 1.20 -32.32 55.73
CA ALA A 110 0.13 -31.39 55.40
C ALA A 110 0.64 -29.94 55.28
N GLU A 111 1.42 -29.48 56.26
CA GLU A 111 2.02 -28.14 56.24
C GLU A 111 3.01 -27.94 55.08
N ARG A 112 3.72 -29.00 54.68
CA ARG A 112 4.62 -28.96 53.52
C ARG A 112 3.83 -28.92 52.21
N LEU A 113 2.75 -29.68 52.12
CA LEU A 113 1.87 -29.71 50.94
C LEU A 113 1.17 -28.35 50.75
N GLU A 114 0.70 -27.73 51.82
CA GLU A 114 0.10 -26.39 51.79
C GLU A 114 1.11 -25.33 51.31
N ARG A 115 2.36 -25.38 51.81
CA ARG A 115 3.44 -24.51 51.33
C ARG A 115 3.71 -24.69 49.83
N TYR A 116 3.74 -25.92 49.33
CA TYR A 116 3.93 -26.15 47.89
C TYR A 116 2.75 -25.69 47.06
N GLN A 117 1.52 -25.86 47.53
CA GLN A 117 0.33 -25.33 46.86
C GLN A 117 0.37 -23.80 46.80
N GLN A 118 0.77 -23.13 47.88
CA GLN A 118 0.92 -21.68 47.88
C GLN A 118 2.03 -21.21 46.93
N GLN A 119 3.20 -21.85 46.97
CA GLN A 119 4.29 -21.55 46.04
C GLN A 119 3.88 -21.74 44.57
N LEU A 120 3.11 -22.77 44.26
CA LEU A 120 2.60 -23.00 42.91
C LEU A 120 1.64 -21.88 42.49
N LYS A 121 0.71 -21.48 43.37
CA LYS A 121 -0.21 -20.35 43.10
C LYS A 121 0.55 -19.05 42.86
N ASP A 122 1.55 -18.76 43.69
CA ASP A 122 2.37 -17.55 43.55
C ASP A 122 3.17 -17.57 42.24
N ASN A 123 3.72 -18.72 41.86
CA ASN A 123 4.44 -18.89 40.59
C ASN A 123 3.52 -18.76 39.38
N ILE A 124 2.31 -19.33 39.42
CA ILE A 124 1.30 -19.15 38.36
C ILE A 124 0.91 -17.67 38.24
N GLY A 125 0.72 -16.98 39.38
CA GLY A 125 0.42 -15.55 39.40
C GLY A 125 1.52 -14.70 38.76
N LYS A 126 2.78 -14.99 39.09
CA LYS A 126 3.95 -14.34 38.45
C LYS A 126 4.01 -14.62 36.95
N GLN A 127 3.87 -15.88 36.54
CA GLN A 127 3.88 -16.26 35.13
C GLN A 127 2.76 -15.56 34.34
N HIS A 128 1.56 -15.44 34.91
CA HIS A 128 0.48 -14.69 34.27
C HIS A 128 0.82 -13.20 34.15
N ALA A 129 1.42 -12.59 35.18
CA ALA A 129 1.86 -11.20 35.11
C ALA A 129 2.93 -11.00 34.01
N ASP A 130 3.89 -11.92 33.91
CA ASP A 130 4.94 -11.89 32.88
C ASP A 130 4.36 -12.04 31.47
N VAL A 131 3.40 -12.96 31.25
CA VAL A 131 2.70 -13.12 29.96
C VAL A 131 1.92 -11.86 29.60
N THR A 132 1.22 -11.25 30.56
CA THR A 132 0.51 -9.97 30.32
C THR A 132 1.48 -8.84 29.99
N ALA A 133 2.63 -8.77 30.66
CA ALA A 133 3.67 -7.77 30.38
C ALA A 133 4.30 -7.98 28.99
N ALA A 134 4.57 -9.24 28.62
CA ALA A 134 5.08 -9.59 27.30
C ALA A 134 4.10 -9.19 26.18
N GLY A 135 2.79 -9.45 26.36
CA GLY A 135 1.78 -9.03 25.39
C GLY A 135 1.74 -7.50 25.20
N LYS A 136 1.82 -6.72 26.29
CA LYS A 136 1.90 -5.25 26.20
C LYS A 136 3.17 -4.77 25.50
N LEU A 137 4.29 -5.46 25.68
CA LEU A 137 5.54 -5.13 24.99
C LEU A 137 5.43 -5.40 23.48
N GLU A 138 4.78 -6.51 23.09
CA GLU A 138 4.52 -6.84 21.69
C GLU A 138 3.59 -5.82 21.02
N ASP A 139 2.52 -5.40 21.71
CA ASP A 139 1.62 -4.34 21.25
C ASP A 139 2.37 -3.01 21.03
N LEU A 140 3.18 -2.59 22.01
CA LEU A 140 3.98 -1.37 21.92
C LEU A 140 5.04 -1.45 20.82
N GLN A 141 5.64 -2.63 20.61
CA GLN A 141 6.59 -2.84 19.53
C GLN A 141 5.91 -2.70 18.16
N SER A 142 4.73 -3.29 17.99
CA SER A 142 3.91 -3.15 16.77
C SER A 142 3.54 -1.69 16.50
N GLU A 143 3.17 -0.92 17.53
CA GLU A 143 2.88 0.51 17.40
C GLU A 143 4.11 1.32 16.97
N ILE A 144 5.30 1.04 17.53
CA ILE A 144 6.55 1.68 17.13
C ILE A 144 6.88 1.38 15.66
N GLU A 145 6.74 0.13 15.22
CA GLU A 145 6.99 -0.28 13.83
C GLU A 145 6.03 0.43 12.86
N GLN A 146 4.75 0.55 13.22
CA GLN A 146 3.77 1.33 12.44
C GLN A 146 4.14 2.81 12.36
N GLN A 147 4.52 3.43 13.49
CA GLN A 147 4.93 4.84 13.51
C GLN A 147 6.20 5.07 12.66
N GLN A 148 7.17 4.17 12.73
CA GLN A 148 8.38 4.23 11.89
C GLN A 148 8.06 4.13 10.39
N ALA A 149 7.12 3.27 10.01
CA ALA A 149 6.66 3.17 8.63
C ALA A 149 6.00 4.48 8.15
N VAL A 150 5.15 5.08 8.98
CA VAL A 150 4.51 6.37 8.68
C VAL A 150 5.54 7.49 8.53
N ILE A 151 6.51 7.59 9.45
CA ILE A 151 7.59 8.59 9.37
C ILE A 151 8.40 8.42 8.09
N THR A 152 8.76 7.19 7.74
CA THR A 152 9.51 6.90 6.50
C THR A 152 8.75 7.34 5.26
N LYS A 153 7.42 7.09 5.22
CA LYS A 153 6.56 7.56 4.14
C LYS A 153 6.52 9.08 4.06
N LEU A 154 6.26 9.76 5.18
CA LEU A 154 6.22 11.23 5.22
C LEU A 154 7.55 11.88 4.82
N MET A 155 8.69 11.28 5.21
CA MET A 155 10.00 11.73 4.75
C MET A 155 10.18 11.56 3.24
N GLY A 156 9.64 10.49 2.66
CA GLY A 156 9.60 10.29 1.20
C GLY A 156 8.78 11.37 0.51
N ASP A 157 7.54 11.55 0.93
CA ASP A 157 6.60 12.54 0.38
C ASP A 157 7.17 13.98 0.49
N ASN A 158 7.82 14.31 1.61
CA ASN A 158 8.49 15.60 1.79
C ASN A 158 9.67 15.79 0.84
N ARG A 159 10.48 14.76 0.61
CA ARG A 159 11.60 14.83 -0.36
C ARG A 159 11.08 15.04 -1.78
N GLU A 160 10.02 14.34 -2.16
CA GLU A 160 9.38 14.53 -3.46
C GLU A 160 8.82 15.94 -3.62
N THR A 161 8.16 16.45 -2.58
CA THR A 161 7.63 17.82 -2.57
C THR A 161 8.74 18.86 -2.68
N ILE A 162 9.86 18.68 -1.96
CA ILE A 162 11.03 19.55 -2.08
C ILE A 162 11.59 19.52 -3.50
N ALA A 163 11.77 18.33 -4.09
CA ALA A 163 12.27 18.20 -5.46
C ALA A 163 11.34 18.86 -6.50
N MET A 164 10.02 18.74 -6.32
CA MET A 164 9.04 19.45 -7.17
C MET A 164 9.14 20.96 -7.01
N PHE A 165 9.30 21.45 -5.78
CA PHE A 165 9.44 22.87 -5.51
C PHE A 165 10.73 23.44 -6.11
N GLU A 166 11.86 22.76 -5.93
CA GLU A 166 13.14 23.14 -6.55
C GLU A 166 13.04 23.20 -8.08
N LYS A 167 12.39 22.20 -8.69
CA LYS A 167 12.16 22.18 -10.14
C LYS A 167 11.28 23.35 -10.60
N SER A 168 10.23 23.68 -9.84
CA SER A 168 9.37 24.83 -10.13
C SER A 168 10.15 26.14 -10.01
N GLN A 169 10.94 26.30 -8.96
CA GLN A 169 11.76 27.48 -8.72
C GLN A 169 12.78 27.70 -9.85
N GLU A 170 13.41 26.62 -10.32
CA GLU A 170 14.34 26.69 -11.45
C GLU A 170 13.61 27.03 -12.76
N ALA A 171 12.40 26.51 -12.98
CA ALA A 171 11.57 26.88 -14.13
C ALA A 171 11.19 28.37 -14.11
N ASP A 172 10.77 28.88 -12.95
CA ASP A 172 10.43 30.28 -12.75
C ASP A 172 11.63 31.21 -12.97
N LYS A 173 12.81 30.83 -12.44
CA LYS A 173 14.06 31.55 -12.66
C LYS A 173 14.42 31.64 -14.14
N ASN A 174 14.35 30.51 -14.86
CA ASN A 174 14.60 30.48 -16.30
C ASN A 174 13.58 31.33 -17.09
N GLN A 175 12.31 31.35 -16.67
CA GLN A 175 11.30 32.19 -17.30
C GLN A 175 11.57 33.69 -17.04
N LEU A 176 11.97 34.05 -15.82
CA LEU A 176 12.35 35.42 -15.47
C LEU A 176 13.53 35.89 -16.31
N GLU A 177 14.58 35.06 -16.43
CA GLU A 177 15.76 35.36 -17.25
C GLU A 177 15.39 35.57 -18.72
N ARG A 178 14.53 34.72 -19.29
CA ARG A 178 13.99 34.92 -20.65
C ARG A 178 13.26 36.25 -20.81
N LYS A 179 12.40 36.61 -19.84
CA LYS A 179 11.68 37.90 -19.86
C LYS A 179 12.61 39.08 -19.73
N CYS A 180 13.63 39.01 -18.86
CA CYS A 180 14.65 40.05 -18.73
C CYS A 180 15.43 40.23 -20.04
N ASN A 181 15.81 39.15 -20.71
CA ASN A 181 16.48 39.21 -22.01
C ASN A 181 15.58 39.81 -23.10
N GLN A 182 14.28 39.49 -23.10
CA GLN A 182 13.31 40.10 -24.00
C GLN A 182 13.12 41.59 -23.74
N LEU A 183 13.04 42.00 -22.48
CA LEU A 183 12.96 43.41 -22.08
C LEU A 183 14.22 44.17 -22.52
N ALA A 184 15.41 43.64 -22.24
CA ALA A 184 16.66 44.26 -22.69
C ALA A 184 16.72 44.43 -24.23
N LYS A 185 16.21 43.46 -25.00
CA LYS A 185 16.09 43.58 -26.46
C LYS A 185 15.10 44.68 -26.85
N LYS A 186 13.96 44.77 -26.17
CA LYS A 186 12.95 45.83 -26.42
C LYS A 186 13.47 47.22 -26.04
N ASP A 187 14.21 47.34 -24.94
CA ASP A 187 14.84 48.60 -24.53
C ASP A 187 15.89 49.06 -25.55
N SER A 188 16.69 48.13 -26.08
CA SER A 188 17.63 48.44 -27.18
C SER A 188 16.90 48.92 -28.44
N GLN A 189 15.80 48.25 -28.82
CA GLN A 189 14.98 48.64 -29.98
C GLN A 189 14.32 50.01 -29.78
N LEU A 190 13.86 50.31 -28.56
CA LEU A 190 13.31 51.62 -28.21
C LEU A 190 14.38 52.71 -28.29
N ALA A 191 15.57 52.48 -27.75
CA ALA A 191 16.69 53.42 -27.85
C ALA A 191 17.08 53.71 -29.32
N GLU A 192 17.09 52.69 -30.18
CA GLU A 192 17.31 52.87 -31.63
C GLU A 192 16.20 53.70 -32.28
N LYS A 193 14.93 53.45 -31.90
CA LYS A 193 13.77 54.21 -32.40
C LYS A 193 13.82 55.66 -31.93
N ASP A 194 14.14 55.92 -30.68
CA ASP A 194 14.27 57.26 -30.12
C ASP A 194 15.39 58.04 -30.83
N ALA A 195 16.55 57.40 -31.06
CA ALA A 195 17.64 58.02 -31.83
C ALA A 195 17.22 58.36 -33.28
N LEU A 196 16.42 57.51 -33.93
CA LEU A 196 15.87 57.80 -35.25
C LEU A 196 14.86 58.96 -35.21
N VAL A 197 14.02 59.02 -34.18
CA VAL A 197 13.06 60.10 -33.97
C VAL A 197 13.79 61.43 -33.75
N ASP A 198 14.85 61.45 -32.94
CA ASP A 198 15.69 62.64 -32.74
C ASP A 198 16.35 63.07 -34.06
N GLN A 199 16.85 62.12 -34.86
CA GLN A 199 17.40 62.41 -36.19
C GLN A 199 16.35 63.01 -37.13
N LEU A 200 15.12 62.50 -37.12
CA LEU A 200 14.02 63.04 -37.92
C LEU A 200 13.60 64.44 -37.46
N HIS A 201 13.56 64.69 -36.15
CA HIS A 201 13.29 66.03 -35.62
C HIS A 201 14.37 67.02 -36.06
N GLN A 202 15.65 66.64 -35.99
CA GLN A 202 16.74 67.48 -36.51
C GLN A 202 16.57 67.78 -38.00
N GLN A 203 16.22 66.78 -38.82
CA GLN A 203 15.95 67.00 -40.24
C GLN A 203 14.77 67.94 -40.50
N ILE A 204 13.72 67.89 -39.66
CA ILE A 204 12.58 68.80 -39.74
C ILE A 204 13.00 70.22 -39.37
N GLU A 205 13.81 70.38 -38.32
CA GLU A 205 14.33 71.68 -37.88
C GLU A 205 15.25 72.30 -38.96
N ASP A 206 16.19 71.51 -39.50
CA ASP A 206 17.04 71.91 -40.63
C ASP A 206 16.20 72.32 -41.86
N ALA A 207 15.12 71.58 -42.16
CA ALA A 207 14.21 71.92 -43.25
C ALA A 207 13.40 73.19 -42.96
N HIS A 208 13.00 73.41 -41.70
CA HIS A 208 12.33 74.64 -41.28
C HIS A 208 13.26 75.85 -41.42
N ASP A 209 14.54 75.74 -41.07
CA ASP A 209 15.52 76.82 -41.27
C ASP A 209 15.72 77.15 -42.76
N VAL A 210 15.72 76.14 -43.63
CA VAL A 210 15.73 76.35 -45.09
C VAL A 210 14.45 77.07 -45.58
N ILE A 211 13.30 76.77 -45.00
CA ILE A 211 12.04 77.45 -45.35
C ILE A 211 12.03 78.90 -44.83
N SER A 212 12.51 79.14 -43.60
CA SER A 212 12.64 80.48 -43.03
C SER A 212 13.61 81.36 -43.84
N THR A 213 14.72 80.78 -44.33
CA THR A 213 15.65 81.49 -45.23
C THR A 213 15.07 81.73 -46.64
N LEU A 214 14.07 80.95 -47.06
CA LEU A 214 13.29 81.22 -48.28
C LEU A 214 12.24 82.32 -48.07
N GLU A 215 11.70 82.50 -46.87
CA GLU A 215 10.75 83.58 -46.53
C GLU A 215 11.42 84.96 -46.38
N GLU A 216 12.74 85.02 -46.14
CA GLU A 216 13.52 86.27 -46.04
C GLU A 216 14.14 86.74 -47.38
N LEU A 217 13.91 86.04 -48.49
CA LEU A 217 14.38 86.46 -49.82
C LEU A 217 13.48 87.55 -50.43
N ASP A 218 14.12 88.65 -50.85
CA ASP A 218 13.52 89.80 -51.53
C ASP A 218 12.60 89.36 -52.69
N PRO A 219 11.30 89.73 -52.70
CA PRO A 219 10.33 89.23 -53.68
C PRO A 219 10.72 89.44 -55.16
N LEU A 220 11.65 90.36 -55.47
CA LEU A 220 12.21 90.50 -56.81
C LEU A 220 13.22 89.40 -57.21
N ALA A 221 13.98 88.85 -56.26
CA ALA A 221 14.93 87.76 -56.53
C ALA A 221 14.20 86.42 -56.78
N LEU A 222 13.06 86.23 -56.11
CA LEU A 222 12.19 85.07 -56.32
C LEU A 222 11.49 85.11 -57.70
N GLU A 223 11.19 86.31 -58.20
CA GLU A 223 10.63 86.50 -59.55
C GLU A 223 11.68 86.25 -60.64
N GLU A 224 12.93 86.70 -60.47
CA GLU A 224 14.04 86.39 -61.39
C GLU A 224 14.40 84.89 -61.41
N GLN A 225 14.38 84.22 -60.25
CA GLN A 225 14.63 82.78 -60.18
C GLN A 225 13.46 81.97 -60.75
N ASN A 226 12.21 82.42 -60.59
CA ASN A 226 11.04 81.81 -61.25
C ASN A 226 11.02 82.06 -62.76
N VAL A 227 11.46 83.23 -63.25
CA VAL A 227 11.64 83.49 -64.69
C VAL A 227 12.78 82.63 -65.25
N SER A 228 13.86 82.43 -64.50
CA SER A 228 14.97 81.53 -64.85
C SER A 228 14.54 80.05 -64.84
N LEU A 229 13.74 79.61 -63.86
CA LEU A 229 13.17 78.27 -63.81
C LEU A 229 12.06 78.05 -64.86
N MET A 230 11.28 79.06 -65.21
CA MET A 230 10.32 79.03 -66.32
C MET A 230 11.02 78.94 -67.68
N SER A 231 12.09 79.71 -67.88
CA SER A 231 12.94 79.62 -69.08
C SER A 231 13.63 78.25 -69.17
N LYS A 232 14.13 77.73 -68.05
CA LYS A 232 14.72 76.38 -67.97
C LYS A 232 13.69 75.27 -68.14
N ASN A 233 12.46 75.44 -67.65
CA ASN A 233 11.36 74.50 -67.90
C ASN A 233 10.86 74.57 -69.33
N GLN A 234 10.85 75.74 -69.98
CA GLN A 234 10.60 75.84 -71.42
C GLN A 234 11.68 75.13 -72.24
N SER A 235 12.96 75.35 -71.91
CA SER A 235 14.09 74.63 -72.52
C SER A 235 13.99 73.12 -72.27
N LEU A 236 13.64 72.67 -71.06
CA LEU A 236 13.42 71.24 -70.77
C LEU A 236 12.16 70.69 -71.45
N THR A 237 11.15 71.51 -71.75
CA THR A 237 9.97 71.09 -72.50
C THR A 237 10.27 70.96 -74.00
N GLU A 238 11.15 71.81 -74.53
CA GLU A 238 11.70 71.72 -75.89
C GLU A 238 12.65 70.52 -76.01
N ASP A 239 13.53 70.30 -75.03
CA ASP A 239 14.41 69.13 -74.96
C ASP A 239 13.61 67.85 -74.75
N ASN A 240 12.55 67.86 -73.93
CA ASN A 240 11.64 66.72 -73.80
C ASN A 240 10.83 66.49 -75.08
N LYS A 241 10.45 67.52 -75.83
CA LYS A 241 9.86 67.34 -77.17
C LYS A 241 10.87 66.73 -78.14
N ALA A 242 12.12 67.18 -78.12
CA ALA A 242 13.19 66.62 -78.94
C ALA A 242 13.53 65.17 -78.54
N LEU A 243 13.52 64.86 -77.24
CA LEU A 243 13.64 63.49 -76.70
C LEU A 243 12.41 62.64 -77.01
N GLN A 244 11.21 63.21 -77.05
CA GLN A 244 9.99 62.51 -77.46
C GLN A 244 9.98 62.24 -78.97
N GLU A 245 10.52 63.15 -79.78
CA GLU A 245 10.76 62.94 -81.21
C GLU A 245 11.86 61.90 -81.44
N GLN A 246 12.97 61.94 -80.68
CA GLN A 246 13.99 60.89 -80.69
C GLN A 246 13.43 59.56 -80.20
N TYR A 247 12.56 59.55 -79.18
CA TYR A 247 11.88 58.36 -78.69
C TYR A 247 10.88 57.82 -79.72
N ASN A 248 10.18 58.67 -80.47
CA ASN A 248 9.30 58.24 -81.55
C ASN A 248 10.10 57.70 -82.75
N ILE A 249 11.26 58.28 -83.07
CA ILE A 249 12.19 57.76 -84.08
C ILE A 249 12.77 56.41 -83.62
N VAL A 250 13.20 56.29 -82.36
CA VAL A 250 13.69 55.04 -81.78
C VAL A 250 12.56 54.02 -81.66
N LYS A 251 11.31 54.42 -81.41
CA LYS A 251 10.12 53.55 -81.37
C LYS A 251 9.70 53.08 -82.76
N GLU A 252 9.85 53.89 -83.80
CA GLU A 252 9.71 53.46 -85.21
C GLU A 252 10.85 52.51 -85.61
N GLN A 253 12.09 52.82 -85.21
CA GLN A 253 13.25 51.93 -85.43
C GLN A 253 13.17 50.63 -84.61
N LEU A 254 12.60 50.66 -83.39
CA LEU A 254 12.37 49.48 -82.55
C LEU A 254 11.12 48.70 -83.01
N GLY A 255 10.14 49.37 -83.63
CA GLY A 255 9.02 48.76 -84.34
C GLY A 255 9.45 48.01 -85.60
N GLU A 256 10.48 48.48 -86.30
CA GLU A 256 11.13 47.76 -87.40
C GLU A 256 12.07 46.64 -86.91
N VAL A 257 12.71 46.78 -85.75
CA VAL A 257 13.53 45.71 -85.12
C VAL A 257 12.67 44.58 -84.53
N LEU A 258 11.44 44.87 -84.10
CA LEU A 258 10.48 43.87 -83.58
C LEU A 258 9.65 43.17 -84.67
N ALA A 259 9.81 43.56 -85.94
CA ALA A 259 9.22 42.88 -87.11
C ALA A 259 10.20 41.90 -87.80
N ILE A 260 11.39 41.69 -87.23
CA ILE A 260 12.41 40.77 -87.76
C ILE A 260 12.38 39.45 -86.96
N PRO A 261 12.35 38.26 -87.61
CA PRO A 261 12.23 36.98 -86.93
C PRO A 261 13.39 36.69 -86.00
N TYR A 262 13.03 36.37 -84.76
CA TYR A 262 13.74 35.63 -83.71
C TYR A 262 15.10 35.03 -84.08
N GLY A 263 16.15 35.53 -83.41
CA GLY A 263 17.52 35.00 -83.45
C GLY A 263 18.16 35.02 -82.06
N THR A 264 18.65 33.85 -81.66
CA THR A 264 19.30 33.48 -80.40
C THR A 264 20.50 34.35 -80.00
N SER A 265 20.48 34.95 -78.80
CA SER A 265 21.70 35.15 -78.01
C SER A 265 21.38 35.26 -76.50
N HIS A 266 22.31 34.75 -75.69
CA HIS A 266 22.22 34.36 -74.27
C HIS A 266 21.66 35.35 -73.23
N GLY A 267 21.27 36.59 -73.58
CA GLY A 267 20.69 37.55 -72.64
C GLY A 267 19.18 37.41 -72.41
N PHE A 268 18.45 36.81 -73.36
CA PHE A 268 16.99 36.71 -73.32
C PHE A 268 16.49 35.70 -72.28
N ASP A 269 17.25 34.62 -72.11
CA ASP A 269 16.93 33.53 -71.20
C ASP A 269 16.97 33.99 -69.73
N ARG A 270 17.88 34.91 -69.38
CA ARG A 270 18.02 35.39 -68.00
C ARG A 270 16.85 36.28 -67.56
N LYS A 271 16.39 37.21 -68.40
CA LYS A 271 15.24 38.08 -68.08
C LYS A 271 13.92 37.31 -68.08
N ALA A 272 13.73 36.38 -69.02
CA ALA A 272 12.54 35.53 -69.05
C ALA A 272 12.48 34.56 -67.85
N ARG A 273 13.63 33.98 -67.46
CA ARG A 273 13.75 33.16 -66.25
C ARG A 273 13.50 33.97 -64.97
N LEU A 274 14.06 35.17 -64.86
CA LEU A 274 13.82 36.03 -63.71
C LEU A 274 12.35 36.45 -63.62
N PHE A 275 11.73 36.83 -64.73
CA PHE A 275 10.30 37.14 -64.74
C PHE A 275 9.47 35.92 -64.29
N SER A 276 9.80 34.73 -64.79
CA SER A 276 9.15 33.48 -64.35
C SER A 276 9.39 33.19 -62.86
N ALA A 277 10.57 33.54 -62.32
CA ALA A 277 10.92 33.43 -60.92
C ALA A 277 10.07 34.32 -60.03
N VAL A 278 10.02 35.61 -60.39
CA VAL A 278 9.26 36.62 -59.67
C VAL A 278 7.78 36.23 -59.67
N VAL A 279 7.23 35.82 -60.82
CA VAL A 279 5.84 35.36 -60.91
C VAL A 279 5.60 34.13 -60.02
N ALA A 280 6.52 33.17 -59.99
CA ALA A 280 6.38 31.97 -59.15
C ALA A 280 6.43 32.31 -57.65
N GLU A 281 7.36 33.17 -57.24
CA GLU A 281 7.51 33.60 -55.85
C GLU A 281 6.33 34.47 -55.38
N THR A 282 5.93 35.45 -56.17
CA THR A 282 4.77 36.30 -55.87
C THR A 282 3.48 35.48 -55.80
N LYS A 283 3.34 34.43 -56.63
CA LYS A 283 2.19 33.53 -56.57
C LYS A 283 2.08 32.82 -55.22
N MET A 284 3.19 32.37 -54.64
CA MET A 284 3.20 31.71 -53.33
C MET A 284 2.91 32.69 -52.20
N LEU A 285 3.52 33.88 -52.22
CA LEU A 285 3.20 34.94 -51.25
C LEU A 285 1.73 35.38 -51.34
N ASN A 286 1.17 35.50 -52.54
CA ASN A 286 -0.24 35.81 -52.72
C ASN A 286 -1.14 34.70 -52.15
N ARG A 287 -0.79 33.42 -52.36
CA ARG A 287 -1.52 32.28 -51.76
C ARG A 287 -1.49 32.36 -50.23
N PHE A 288 -0.34 32.69 -49.64
CA PHE A 288 -0.24 32.94 -48.20
C PHE A 288 -1.20 34.04 -47.76
N PHE A 289 -1.16 35.23 -48.37
CA PHE A 289 -1.99 36.35 -47.95
C PHE A 289 -3.48 36.06 -48.12
N VAL A 290 -3.88 35.40 -49.20
CA VAL A 290 -5.29 34.98 -49.40
C VAL A 290 -5.75 34.08 -48.26
N ASN A 291 -4.98 33.04 -47.92
CA ASN A 291 -5.30 32.13 -46.82
C ASN A 291 -5.27 32.85 -45.46
N GLY A 292 -4.29 33.72 -45.22
CA GLY A 292 -4.20 34.53 -44.00
C GLY A 292 -5.39 35.48 -43.83
N PHE A 293 -5.85 36.11 -44.93
CA PHE A 293 -7.08 36.92 -44.91
C PHE A 293 -8.31 36.07 -44.64
N GLN A 294 -8.40 34.85 -45.17
CA GLN A 294 -9.50 33.94 -44.88
C GLN A 294 -9.52 33.52 -43.40
N VAL A 295 -8.37 33.30 -42.77
CA VAL A 295 -8.29 33.08 -41.31
C VAL A 295 -8.84 34.30 -40.54
N LEU A 296 -8.40 35.50 -40.89
CA LEU A 296 -8.85 36.72 -40.22
C LEU A 296 -10.34 36.99 -40.43
N ASP A 297 -10.84 36.77 -41.65
CA ASP A 297 -12.26 36.92 -41.99
C ASP A 297 -13.10 35.90 -41.23
N ALA A 298 -12.67 34.64 -41.18
CA ALA A 298 -13.35 33.59 -40.43
C ALA A 298 -13.39 33.87 -38.90
N LEU A 299 -12.28 34.35 -38.34
CA LEU A 299 -12.22 34.77 -36.93
C LEU A 299 -13.11 35.99 -36.68
N SER A 300 -13.09 36.97 -37.59
CA SER A 300 -13.94 38.17 -37.50
C SER A 300 -15.43 37.81 -37.57
N CYS A 301 -15.82 36.96 -38.52
CA CYS A 301 -17.18 36.43 -38.65
C CYS A 301 -17.63 35.75 -37.36
N SER A 302 -16.75 35.06 -36.64
CA SER A 302 -17.10 34.44 -35.35
C SER A 302 -17.56 35.45 -34.29
N PHE A 303 -17.18 36.73 -34.39
CA PHE A 303 -17.62 37.80 -33.50
C PHE A 303 -18.87 38.55 -33.99
N PHE A 304 -19.15 38.54 -35.29
CA PHE A 304 -20.20 39.36 -35.90
C PHE A 304 -21.36 38.57 -36.55
N ALA A 305 -21.19 37.26 -36.76
CA ALA A 305 -22.15 36.42 -37.47
C ALA A 305 -23.43 36.14 -36.67
N LYS A 306 -24.53 35.94 -37.39
CA LYS A 306 -25.76 35.36 -36.84
C LYS A 306 -25.61 33.84 -36.73
N GLU A 307 -26.40 33.22 -35.87
CA GLU A 307 -26.40 31.75 -35.68
C GLU A 307 -26.47 31.01 -37.03
N GLY A 308 -25.45 30.22 -37.35
CA GLY A 308 -25.34 29.41 -38.58
C GLY A 308 -24.32 29.88 -39.61
N GLU A 309 -23.70 31.06 -39.44
CA GLU A 309 -22.64 31.61 -40.33
C GLU A 309 -21.25 31.55 -39.69
N ILE A 310 -21.10 30.86 -38.55
CA ILE A 310 -19.82 30.72 -37.86
C ILE A 310 -18.98 29.64 -38.54
N PRO A 311 -17.77 29.96 -39.03
CA PRO A 311 -16.88 28.98 -39.66
C PRO A 311 -16.55 27.84 -38.70
N SER A 312 -16.45 26.63 -39.24
CA SER A 312 -16.05 25.47 -38.42
C SER A 312 -14.59 25.61 -37.97
N ARG A 313 -14.23 24.96 -36.87
CA ARG A 313 -12.83 24.88 -36.43
C ARG A 313 -11.93 24.32 -37.53
N LEU A 314 -12.39 23.26 -38.18
CA LEU A 314 -11.65 22.58 -39.24
C LEU A 314 -11.42 23.52 -40.43
N GLU A 315 -12.38 24.39 -40.74
CA GLU A 315 -12.23 25.38 -41.81
C GLU A 315 -11.15 26.42 -41.49
N ILE A 316 -11.10 26.95 -40.27
CA ILE A 316 -10.06 27.88 -39.83
C ILE A 316 -8.68 27.21 -39.83
N GLU A 317 -8.59 25.97 -39.32
CA GLU A 317 -7.35 25.17 -39.33
C GLU A 317 -6.89 24.89 -40.77
N ASN A 318 -7.79 24.59 -41.71
CA ASN A 318 -7.45 24.39 -43.13
C ASN A 318 -6.87 25.66 -43.78
N TYR A 319 -7.42 26.84 -43.48
CA TYR A 319 -6.86 28.10 -43.99
C TYR A 319 -5.49 28.39 -43.37
N LEU A 320 -5.31 28.10 -42.08
CA LEU A 320 -4.03 28.30 -41.39
C LEU A 320 -2.95 27.36 -41.94
N ASP A 321 -3.26 26.08 -42.09
CA ASP A 321 -2.38 25.08 -42.71
C ASP A 321 -2.04 25.46 -44.16
N GLY A 322 -3.03 25.95 -44.91
CA GLY A 322 -2.82 26.44 -46.27
C GLY A 322 -1.92 27.69 -46.34
N ALA A 323 -1.97 28.58 -45.33
CA ALA A 323 -1.05 29.71 -45.22
C ALA A 323 0.37 29.22 -44.89
N GLN A 324 0.50 28.29 -43.94
CA GLN A 324 1.78 27.70 -43.57
C GLN A 324 2.45 26.97 -44.74
N GLU A 325 1.69 26.15 -45.47
CA GLU A 325 2.13 25.45 -46.67
C GLU A 325 2.63 26.43 -47.73
N ALA A 326 1.89 27.51 -48.00
CA ALA A 326 2.28 28.51 -48.99
C ALA A 326 3.59 29.23 -48.65
N LEU A 327 3.89 29.45 -47.36
CA LEU A 327 5.18 29.99 -46.91
C LEU A 327 6.32 28.98 -47.05
N GLY A 328 6.07 27.71 -46.74
CA GLY A 328 7.01 26.62 -46.99
C GLY A 328 7.34 26.49 -48.47
N ASP A 329 6.31 26.44 -49.32
CA ASP A 329 6.42 26.42 -50.79
C ASP A 329 7.19 27.63 -51.31
N TYR A 330 6.96 28.84 -50.75
CA TYR A 330 7.72 30.02 -51.12
C TYR A 330 9.22 29.85 -50.85
N ALA A 331 9.61 29.30 -49.69
CA ALA A 331 11.02 29.08 -49.36
C ALA A 331 11.69 28.11 -50.35
N ASP A 332 10.97 27.06 -50.75
CA ASP A 332 11.42 26.08 -51.73
C ASP A 332 11.51 26.68 -53.14
N VAL A 333 10.50 27.44 -53.58
CA VAL A 333 10.51 28.16 -54.87
C VAL A 333 11.64 29.19 -54.90
N LYS A 334 11.80 29.98 -53.84
CA LYS A 334 12.91 30.94 -53.71
C LYS A 334 14.25 30.24 -53.85
N LYS A 335 14.45 29.10 -53.18
CA LYS A 335 15.69 28.33 -53.28
C LYS A 335 15.91 27.72 -54.66
N ALA A 336 14.84 27.26 -55.32
CA ALA A 336 14.90 26.63 -56.63
C ALA A 336 15.14 27.63 -57.76
N VAL A 337 14.54 28.82 -57.67
CA VAL A 337 14.54 29.77 -58.79
C VAL A 337 15.56 30.88 -58.63
N ARG A 338 15.91 31.27 -57.40
CA ARG A 338 17.07 32.13 -57.15
C ARG A 338 18.33 31.28 -57.11
N ILE A 339 18.76 30.82 -58.28
CA ILE A 339 20.04 30.12 -58.44
C ILE A 339 21.14 31.02 -57.86
N VAL A 340 21.91 30.50 -56.89
CA VAL A 340 23.08 31.18 -56.30
C VAL A 340 24.08 31.48 -57.42
N PRO A 341 24.33 32.74 -57.76
CA PRO A 341 25.15 33.03 -58.93
C PRO A 341 26.62 32.81 -58.62
N ASP A 342 27.29 32.18 -59.57
CA ASP A 342 28.74 32.08 -59.57
C ASP A 342 29.34 33.49 -59.49
N ARG A 343 30.38 33.65 -58.67
CA ARG A 343 30.88 34.92 -58.07
C ARG A 343 31.36 36.03 -59.04
N THR A 344 31.04 35.95 -60.33
CA THR A 344 31.64 36.77 -61.39
C THR A 344 30.65 37.56 -62.26
N GLY A 345 29.33 37.46 -62.04
CA GLY A 345 28.34 38.19 -62.84
C GLY A 345 27.94 39.55 -62.27
N GLU A 346 28.07 40.62 -63.06
CA GLU A 346 27.38 41.90 -62.83
C GLU A 346 25.87 41.65 -62.68
N TYR A 347 25.31 42.06 -61.53
CA TYR A 347 23.88 42.05 -61.32
C TYR A 347 23.30 43.37 -61.77
N ASP A 348 22.22 43.26 -62.52
CA ASP A 348 21.33 44.37 -62.82
C ASP A 348 20.73 44.87 -61.47
N PRO A 349 20.97 46.13 -61.07
CA PRO A 349 20.56 46.66 -59.77
C PRO A 349 19.04 46.55 -59.57
N ASP A 350 18.27 46.61 -60.65
CA ASP A 350 16.81 46.49 -60.62
C ASP A 350 16.36 45.08 -60.21
N GLN A 351 17.11 44.04 -60.61
CA GLN A 351 16.83 42.65 -60.23
C GLN A 351 17.12 42.41 -58.75
N VAL A 352 18.21 43.00 -58.25
CA VAL A 352 18.57 42.93 -56.83
C VAL A 352 17.55 43.66 -55.98
N ALA A 353 17.10 44.84 -56.41
CA ALA A 353 16.03 45.57 -55.75
C ALA A 353 14.74 44.75 -55.68
N LEU A 354 14.33 44.15 -56.81
CA LEU A 354 13.11 43.33 -56.86
C LEU A 354 13.18 42.08 -55.96
N CYS A 355 14.32 41.38 -55.92
CA CYS A 355 14.51 40.25 -55.00
C CYS A 355 14.50 40.67 -53.52
N LYS A 356 15.02 41.87 -53.21
CA LYS A 356 14.95 42.43 -51.85
C LYS A 356 13.53 42.76 -51.43
N GLU A 357 12.72 43.31 -52.33
CA GLU A 357 11.30 43.57 -52.07
C GLU A 357 10.52 42.27 -51.82
N LEU A 358 10.75 41.23 -52.62
CA LEU A 358 10.17 39.89 -52.40
C LEU A 358 10.60 39.30 -51.05
N ASP A 359 11.85 39.51 -50.63
CA ASP A 359 12.33 39.07 -49.32
C ASP A 359 11.70 39.84 -48.17
N SER A 360 11.52 41.15 -48.32
CA SER A 360 10.82 41.97 -47.34
C SER A 360 9.37 41.50 -47.18
N MET A 361 8.67 41.24 -48.29
CA MET A 361 7.30 40.69 -48.25
C MET A 361 7.25 39.31 -47.60
N ALA A 362 8.22 38.44 -47.84
CA ALA A 362 8.29 37.12 -47.21
C ALA A 362 8.54 37.20 -45.70
N ILE A 363 9.38 38.14 -45.25
CA ILE A 363 9.58 38.39 -43.81
C ILE A 363 8.28 38.88 -43.18
N SER A 364 7.61 39.86 -43.80
CA SER A 364 6.31 40.33 -43.32
C SER A 364 5.26 39.21 -43.30
N ALA A 365 5.28 38.31 -44.27
CA ALA A 365 4.40 37.14 -44.31
C ALA A 365 4.71 36.14 -43.19
N ALA A 366 5.99 35.90 -42.88
CA ALA A 366 6.38 35.05 -41.75
C ALA A 366 5.95 35.66 -40.39
N ASP A 367 6.15 36.96 -40.19
CA ASP A 367 5.70 37.67 -38.99
C ASP A 367 4.16 37.64 -38.86
N ALA A 368 3.45 37.77 -39.99
CA ALA A 368 2.00 37.64 -40.04
C ALA A 368 1.54 36.22 -39.71
N MET A 369 2.25 35.18 -40.16
CA MET A 369 1.95 33.79 -39.81
C MET A 369 2.05 33.53 -38.31
N GLU A 370 3.13 33.99 -37.67
CA GLU A 370 3.29 33.88 -36.21
C GLU A 370 2.15 34.60 -35.48
N SER A 371 1.74 35.77 -35.99
CA SER A 371 0.60 36.52 -35.45
C SER A 371 -0.73 35.76 -35.62
N LEU A 372 -0.94 35.11 -36.77
CA LEU A 372 -2.13 34.30 -37.04
C LEU A 372 -2.20 33.06 -36.13
N GLU A 373 -1.08 32.37 -35.91
CA GLU A 373 -1.02 31.23 -34.98
C GLU A 373 -1.33 31.65 -33.54
N MET A 374 -0.76 32.77 -33.08
CA MET A 374 -1.06 33.31 -31.75
C MET A 374 -2.53 33.71 -31.62
N LEU A 375 -3.11 34.35 -32.63
CA LEU A 375 -4.53 34.70 -32.65
C LEU A 375 -5.42 33.46 -32.63
N HIS A 376 -5.08 32.44 -33.42
CA HIS A 376 -5.80 31.17 -33.47
C HIS A 376 -5.80 30.47 -32.10
N VAL A 377 -4.64 30.31 -31.47
CA VAL A 377 -4.53 29.70 -30.12
C VAL A 377 -5.30 30.54 -29.09
N GLY A 378 -5.14 31.87 -29.12
CA GLY A 378 -5.82 32.78 -28.20
C GLY A 378 -7.33 32.72 -28.33
N PHE A 379 -7.84 32.65 -29.57
CA PHE A 379 -9.26 32.52 -29.88
C PHE A 379 -9.85 31.22 -29.30
N TRP A 380 -9.19 30.08 -29.48
CA TRP A 380 -9.69 28.81 -28.94
C TRP A 380 -9.62 28.75 -27.41
N VAL A 381 -8.56 29.28 -26.79
CA VAL A 381 -8.50 29.38 -25.32
C VAL A 381 -9.62 30.29 -24.79
N TRP A 382 -9.92 31.38 -25.49
CA TRP A 382 -11.04 32.24 -25.14
C TRP A 382 -12.38 31.51 -25.29
N LEU A 383 -12.60 30.77 -26.39
CA LEU A 383 -13.80 29.97 -26.59
C LEU A 383 -13.96 28.86 -25.54
N ASP A 384 -12.90 28.13 -25.20
CA ASP A 384 -12.94 27.10 -24.16
C ASP A 384 -13.32 27.71 -22.80
N ARG A 385 -12.78 28.89 -22.45
CA ARG A 385 -13.18 29.61 -21.21
C ARG A 385 -14.63 30.06 -21.24
N MET A 386 -15.11 30.54 -22.39
CA MET A 386 -16.51 30.90 -22.56
C MET A 386 -17.39 29.66 -22.46
N SER A 387 -16.90 28.47 -22.88
CA SER A 387 -17.59 27.18 -22.82
C SER A 387 -17.90 26.69 -21.39
N ASP A 388 -17.18 27.22 -20.39
CA ASP A 388 -17.39 26.92 -18.98
C ASP A 388 -18.50 27.77 -18.32
N ASP A 389 -18.99 28.83 -18.99
CA ASP A 389 -20.11 29.67 -18.52
C ASP A 389 -21.43 29.34 -19.27
N PRO A 390 -22.36 28.57 -18.68
CA PRO A 390 -23.58 28.12 -19.34
C PRO A 390 -24.51 29.25 -19.79
N LYS A 391 -24.37 30.47 -19.23
CA LYS A 391 -25.23 31.61 -19.56
C LYS A 391 -24.77 32.37 -20.79
N MET A 392 -23.49 32.29 -21.14
CA MET A 392 -22.89 32.98 -22.30
C MET A 392 -23.03 32.18 -23.61
N LEU A 393 -23.44 30.91 -23.52
CA LEU A 393 -23.23 29.91 -24.57
C LEU A 393 -24.49 29.42 -25.29
N SER A 394 -25.70 29.83 -24.88
CA SER A 394 -26.92 29.19 -25.40
C SER A 394 -27.13 29.38 -26.91
N GLY A 395 -26.46 30.35 -27.55
CA GLY A 395 -26.48 30.53 -29.01
C GLY A 395 -25.21 30.07 -29.75
N LEU A 396 -24.00 30.31 -29.21
CA LEU A 396 -22.73 30.01 -29.90
C LEU A 396 -22.32 28.53 -29.86
N ASN A 397 -22.76 27.79 -28.83
CA ASN A 397 -22.17 26.50 -28.47
C ASN A 397 -22.64 25.34 -29.34
N TRP A 398 -23.82 25.44 -29.96
CA TRP A 398 -24.32 24.40 -30.87
C TRP A 398 -23.51 24.34 -32.18
N VAL A 399 -23.09 25.47 -32.73
CA VAL A 399 -22.39 25.50 -34.03
C VAL A 399 -20.90 25.15 -33.89
N LEU A 400 -20.25 25.58 -32.80
CA LEU A 400 -18.80 25.40 -32.62
C LEU A 400 -18.39 24.06 -31.98
N CYS A 401 -19.28 23.40 -31.21
CA CYS A 401 -18.93 22.17 -30.49
C CYS A 401 -19.38 20.86 -31.15
N ASP A 402 -20.29 20.88 -32.15
CA ASP A 402 -20.99 19.66 -32.57
C ASP A 402 -20.35 18.90 -33.75
N GLU A 403 -19.27 19.37 -34.38
CA GLU A 403 -18.62 18.64 -35.49
C GLU A 403 -17.41 17.76 -35.13
N GLY A 404 -17.00 17.69 -33.85
CA GLY A 404 -15.80 16.88 -33.50
C GLY A 404 -15.72 16.30 -32.10
N ARG A 405 -16.49 16.80 -31.13
CA ARG A 405 -16.57 16.13 -29.82
C ARG A 405 -17.57 15.00 -29.93
N LEU A 406 -17.08 13.77 -30.12
CA LEU A 406 -17.81 12.54 -29.76
C LEU A 406 -18.40 12.78 -28.37
N ARG A 407 -19.71 13.06 -28.33
CA ARG A 407 -20.41 13.30 -27.08
C ARG A 407 -20.12 12.12 -26.18
N ALA A 408 -19.54 12.38 -25.02
CA ALA A 408 -19.35 11.41 -23.96
C ALA A 408 -20.53 11.34 -22.96
N PRO A 409 -21.81 11.12 -23.38
CA PRO A 409 -22.82 10.61 -22.46
C PRO A 409 -23.06 9.10 -22.57
N ASP A 410 -22.43 8.36 -23.49
CA ASP A 410 -22.76 6.93 -23.68
C ASP A 410 -21.88 5.93 -22.90
N VAL A 411 -20.81 6.39 -22.21
CA VAL A 411 -19.95 5.51 -21.39
C VAL A 411 -20.52 5.25 -19.99
N ARG A 412 -21.31 6.18 -19.42
CA ARG A 412 -21.97 5.95 -18.11
C ARG A 412 -23.24 5.12 -18.19
N ARG A 413 -23.87 4.98 -19.37
CA ARG A 413 -25.08 4.15 -19.51
C ARG A 413 -24.75 2.67 -19.80
N ARG A 414 -23.60 2.37 -20.43
CA ARG A 414 -23.17 0.99 -20.72
C ARG A 414 -22.44 0.25 -19.59
N LEU A 415 -22.10 0.93 -18.49
CA LEU A 415 -21.53 0.30 -17.28
C LEU A 415 -22.58 -0.07 -16.22
N ASN A 416 -23.86 0.28 -16.44
CA ASN A 416 -24.97 -0.10 -15.55
C ASN A 416 -25.93 -1.13 -16.18
N GLU A 417 -25.63 -1.60 -17.40
CA GLU A 417 -26.42 -2.64 -18.10
C GLU A 417 -25.55 -3.85 -18.54
N ALA A 418 -24.35 -3.98 -18.00
CA ALA A 418 -23.50 -5.17 -18.04
C ALA A 418 -23.08 -5.51 -16.60
#